data_AF-A0A0K1NN06-F1
#
_entry.id   AF-A0A0K1NN06-F1
#
_cell.length_a   1.000
_cell.length_b   1.000
_cell.length_c   1.000
_cell.angle_alpha   90.00
_cell.angle_beta   90.00
_cell.angle_gamma   90.00
#
_symmetry.space_group_name_H-M   'P 1'
#
loop_
_entity.id
_entity.type
_entity.pdbx_description
1 polymer ?
#
loop_
_entity_poly.entity_id
_entity_poly.type
_entity_poly.pdbx_seq_one_letter_code
_entity_poly.pdbx_strand_id
1 'polypeptide(L)'
;MKAKKLFIYLLLALPALVLQSCLTDQDDVFDSSYSDRMEKFLQQAQDTLVKAQHGWAFDYYPESNQSYGGVAYTIRFTRDNAIVRYENKPDDGEVKSLYKMKEDSGPVLSFDTYNTFLHTYATPKQGEFRGKEGDFEFVIDSIGSDCIKVHGKRSLNHMYLRKLSADAAEYMEKVTELSSIFIFSEVKLNIGGKPYTLVITDADSRQLAIYDGTTRVVASAYAFTDKGIRLYQPVTLNGVRVHDLTFDTATAKLSANGVETTESYVDVNTVAKVLGNISVSNGEKTVTKVIPYLDKLNISCDASWVHLSKEGNKLTITVDANAMATQARGAKIKISNGADEAQVQVLQFDLPALLGNYQLTMTSLVRDGGQMKFVQNTRTAKIRYVGSGNNRKYFLDVESPYGANYLFQLTYVASAHAFLMQSGQKVMTLRSSSATYYIGNAFNIDASRGTGAGNGAYNLITFNIADNGDISASLCGPLFLISNGQPQYTGLTTERIVLWAYTGEPFSQDNMAGYWDRWLNPVLTKKASGSSPAKPAESLDEHLDGGNGGAALVMPQYMPNRVARLDVDWNTFLPAWNKKQVELNK
;
A
#
# COMPACT_ATOMS: atom_id res chain seq x y z
N MET A 1 38.95 -76.29 44.73
CA MET A 1 37.78 -75.48 45.12
C MET A 1 38.08 -74.16 45.87
N LYS A 2 39.33 -73.79 46.21
CA LYS A 2 39.59 -72.58 47.03
C LYS A 2 39.52 -71.24 46.27
N ALA A 3 39.98 -71.16 45.02
CA ALA A 3 40.04 -69.89 44.26
C ALA A 3 38.66 -69.28 43.91
N LYS A 4 37.66 -70.09 43.54
CA LYS A 4 36.32 -69.58 43.15
C LYS A 4 35.59 -68.84 44.28
N LYS A 5 35.82 -69.20 45.55
CA LYS A 5 35.17 -68.51 46.69
C LYS A 5 35.78 -67.13 46.94
N LEU A 6 37.10 -66.99 46.78
CA LEU A 6 37.79 -65.70 46.94
C LEU A 6 37.32 -64.68 45.88
N PHE A 7 37.14 -65.12 44.64
CA PHE A 7 36.64 -64.28 43.55
C PHE A 7 35.20 -63.78 43.79
N ILE A 8 34.34 -64.62 44.37
CA ILE A 8 32.96 -64.24 44.73
C ILE A 8 32.95 -63.20 45.85
N TYR A 9 33.77 -63.36 46.90
CA TYR A 9 33.88 -62.35 47.96
C TYR A 9 34.44 -61.02 47.44
N LEU A 10 35.39 -61.04 46.50
CA LEU A 10 35.88 -59.83 45.85
C LEU A 10 34.79 -59.14 45.02
N LEU A 11 33.98 -59.90 44.28
CA LEU A 11 32.87 -59.38 43.48
C LEU A 11 31.73 -58.79 44.34
N LEU A 12 31.47 -59.36 45.52
CA LEU A 12 30.50 -58.85 46.49
C LEU A 12 31.02 -57.64 47.30
N ALA A 13 32.34 -57.45 47.41
CA ALA A 13 32.93 -56.28 48.06
C ALA A 13 33.03 -55.07 47.13
N LEU A 14 33.10 -55.26 45.80
CA LEU A 14 33.21 -54.17 44.82
C LEU A 14 32.12 -53.09 44.95
N PRO A 15 30.81 -53.41 45.10
CA PRO A 15 29.76 -52.41 45.24
C PRO A 15 29.97 -51.45 46.42
N ALA A 16 30.54 -51.92 47.52
CA ALA A 16 30.81 -51.09 48.70
C ALA A 16 31.93 -50.05 48.48
N LEU A 17 32.77 -50.23 47.44
CA LEU A 17 33.85 -49.30 47.09
C LEU A 17 33.43 -48.26 46.03
N VAL A 18 32.37 -48.52 45.25
CA VAL A 18 31.80 -47.55 44.28
C VAL A 18 30.51 -46.87 44.77
N LEU A 19 29.95 -47.30 45.91
CA LEU A 19 28.82 -46.63 46.57
C LEU A 19 29.25 -45.55 47.58
N GLN A 20 30.52 -45.14 47.59
CA GLN A 20 30.84 -43.77 47.99
C GLN A 20 30.37 -42.81 46.87
N SER A 21 29.04 -42.65 46.79
CA SER A 21 28.46 -41.41 46.32
C SER A 21 29.15 -40.30 47.10
N CYS A 22 29.84 -39.41 46.38
CA CYS A 22 30.29 -38.18 47.00
C CYS A 22 29.05 -37.53 47.62
N LEU A 23 29.06 -37.34 48.94
CA LEU A 23 28.51 -36.10 49.48
C LEU A 23 29.37 -34.99 48.87
N THR A 24 29.02 -34.56 47.67
CA THR A 24 29.11 -33.15 47.38
C THR A 24 28.09 -32.52 48.30
N ASP A 25 28.57 -31.96 49.42
CA ASP A 25 27.93 -30.80 50.01
C ASP A 25 27.85 -29.78 48.87
N GLN A 26 26.72 -29.80 48.18
CA GLN A 26 26.45 -28.90 47.09
C GLN A 26 25.97 -27.63 47.77
N ASP A 27 26.94 -26.78 48.14
CA ASP A 27 26.68 -25.44 48.67
C ASP A 27 25.56 -24.81 47.84
N ASP A 28 24.45 -24.50 48.49
CA ASP A 28 23.27 -23.98 47.81
C ASP A 28 23.66 -22.66 47.16
N VAL A 29 23.77 -22.66 45.82
CA VAL A 29 24.31 -21.53 45.04
C VAL A 29 23.43 -20.27 45.21
N PHE A 30 22.25 -20.42 45.80
CA PHE A 30 21.29 -19.36 46.08
C PHE A 30 20.53 -19.62 47.38
N ASP A 31 20.33 -18.60 48.22
CA ASP A 31 19.66 -18.69 49.53
C ASP A 31 18.14 -19.00 49.50
N SER A 32 17.57 -19.33 48.33
CA SER A 32 16.13 -19.60 48.17
C SER A 32 15.82 -20.40 46.91
N SER A 33 14.70 -21.11 46.89
CA SER A 33 14.34 -22.00 45.78
C SER A 33 14.16 -21.23 44.47
N TYR A 34 14.35 -21.92 43.33
CA TYR A 34 14.12 -21.33 42.02
C TYR A 34 12.71 -20.73 41.88
N SER A 35 11.68 -21.42 42.39
CA SER A 35 10.29 -20.96 42.38
C SER A 35 10.10 -19.66 43.18
N ASP A 36 10.67 -19.58 44.39
CA ASP A 36 10.60 -18.35 45.21
C ASP A 36 11.27 -17.17 44.51
N ARG A 37 12.39 -17.41 43.81
CA ARG A 37 13.11 -16.37 43.05
C ARG A 37 12.30 -15.93 41.83
N MET A 38 11.67 -16.87 41.12
CA MET A 38 10.82 -16.58 39.96
C MET A 38 9.58 -15.77 40.36
N GLU A 39 8.88 -16.17 41.42
CA GLU A 39 7.71 -15.44 41.93
C GLU A 39 8.09 -14.02 42.35
N LYS A 40 9.18 -13.85 43.13
CA LYS A 40 9.70 -12.53 43.51
C LYS A 40 10.05 -11.66 42.30
N PHE A 41 10.66 -12.24 41.26
CA PHE A 41 11.02 -11.51 40.04
C PHE A 41 9.78 -11.08 39.24
N LEU A 42 8.80 -11.97 39.06
CA LEU A 42 7.53 -11.66 38.39
C LEU A 42 6.74 -10.59 39.15
N GLN A 43 6.70 -10.66 40.48
CA GLN A 43 6.06 -9.65 41.33
C GLN A 43 6.80 -8.30 41.25
N GLN A 44 8.14 -8.30 41.31
CA GLN A 44 8.95 -7.10 41.12
C GLN A 44 8.72 -6.46 39.75
N ALA A 45 8.61 -7.26 38.68
CA ALA A 45 8.31 -6.78 37.35
C ALA A 45 6.92 -6.14 37.29
N GLN A 46 5.88 -6.82 37.81
CA GLN A 46 4.52 -6.28 37.83
C GLN A 46 4.44 -4.97 38.63
N ASP A 47 5.04 -4.91 39.81
CA ASP A 47 5.04 -3.71 40.64
C ASP A 47 5.82 -2.57 39.99
N THR A 48 6.87 -2.86 39.22
CA THR A 48 7.59 -1.83 38.45
C THR A 48 6.71 -1.30 37.32
N LEU A 49 6.08 -2.20 36.55
CA LEU A 49 5.17 -1.85 35.45
C LEU A 49 4.01 -0.95 35.91
N VAL A 50 3.38 -1.28 37.05
CA VAL A 50 2.22 -0.56 37.60
C VAL A 50 2.61 0.76 38.29
N LYS A 51 3.85 0.92 38.78
CA LYS A 51 4.33 2.17 39.39
C LYS A 51 4.60 3.31 38.39
N ALA A 52 4.63 3.03 37.10
CA ALA A 52 4.77 4.07 36.07
C ALA A 52 3.45 4.82 35.86
N GLN A 53 3.29 5.97 36.52
CA GLN A 53 2.08 6.80 36.49
C GLN A 53 1.56 7.07 35.06
N HIS A 54 2.46 7.45 34.15
CA HIS A 54 2.12 7.72 32.74
C HIS A 54 2.22 6.48 31.84
N GLY A 55 2.63 5.32 32.38
CA GLY A 55 2.90 4.10 31.62
C GLY A 55 4.28 4.08 30.94
N TRP A 56 4.37 3.32 29.86
CA TRP A 56 5.60 2.98 29.16
C TRP A 56 5.44 3.17 27.65
N ALA A 57 6.45 3.74 26.99
CA ALA A 57 6.65 3.62 25.56
C ALA A 57 7.25 2.24 25.25
N PHE A 58 6.72 1.55 24.26
CA PHE A 58 7.18 0.24 23.83
C PHE A 58 7.48 0.27 22.33
N ASP A 59 8.78 0.23 21.99
CA ASP A 59 9.22 0.09 20.61
C ASP A 59 9.17 -1.41 20.26
N TYR A 60 8.11 -1.81 19.58
CA TYR A 60 7.83 -3.18 19.20
C TYR A 60 8.36 -3.49 17.79
N TYR A 61 9.06 -4.61 17.63
CA TYR A 61 9.64 -5.02 16.36
C TYR A 61 9.14 -6.43 16.02
N PRO A 62 8.22 -6.60 15.05
CA PRO A 62 7.77 -7.91 14.58
C PRO A 62 8.70 -8.48 13.51
N GLU A 63 8.67 -9.81 13.35
CA GLU A 63 9.61 -10.61 12.53
C GLU A 63 11.07 -10.55 13.01
N SER A 64 11.78 -11.69 13.00
CA SER A 64 13.13 -11.83 13.60
C SER A 64 14.26 -11.04 12.91
N ASN A 65 13.94 -10.43 11.76
CA ASN A 65 14.80 -9.53 10.98
C ASN A 65 14.36 -8.05 11.08
N GLN A 66 13.35 -7.74 11.92
CA GLN A 66 12.77 -6.41 12.08
C GLN A 66 12.25 -5.80 10.76
N SER A 67 11.77 -6.63 9.83
CA SER A 67 11.36 -6.26 8.46
C SER A 67 10.30 -5.15 8.38
N TYR A 68 9.47 -4.98 9.41
CA TYR A 68 8.42 -3.96 9.48
C TYR A 68 8.84 -2.69 10.23
N GLY A 69 10.10 -2.61 10.67
CA GLY A 69 10.60 -1.49 11.46
C GLY A 69 10.17 -1.53 12.92
N GLY A 70 10.50 -0.46 13.64
CA GLY A 70 10.09 -0.27 15.03
C GLY A 70 8.73 0.43 15.11
N VAL A 71 7.83 -0.14 15.91
CA VAL A 71 6.43 0.27 16.04
C VAL A 71 6.16 0.77 17.45
N ALA A 72 5.70 2.01 17.59
CA ALA A 72 5.42 2.63 18.88
C ALA A 72 4.03 2.26 19.42
N TYR A 73 4.03 1.63 20.60
CA TYR A 73 2.87 1.57 21.48
C TYR A 73 3.13 2.40 22.74
N THR A 74 2.08 2.89 23.39
CA THR A 74 2.14 3.26 24.81
C THR A 74 1.27 2.30 25.62
N ILE A 75 1.78 1.84 26.76
CA ILE A 75 1.13 0.84 27.61
C ILE A 75 1.18 1.30 29.08
N ARG A 76 0.01 1.57 29.66
CA ARG A 76 -0.14 1.87 31.10
C ARG A 76 -0.74 0.66 31.82
N PHE A 77 0.00 0.11 32.78
CA PHE A 77 -0.40 -1.09 33.51
C PHE A 77 -1.15 -0.74 34.80
N THR A 78 -2.17 -1.52 35.11
CA THR A 78 -2.82 -1.63 36.41
C THR A 78 -2.64 -3.06 36.93
N ARG A 79 -3.09 -3.40 38.14
CA ARG A 79 -3.01 -4.80 38.63
C ARG A 79 -3.84 -5.77 37.77
N ASP A 80 -4.93 -5.31 37.14
CA ASP A 80 -5.89 -6.19 36.45
C ASP A 80 -5.80 -6.14 34.91
N ASN A 81 -5.19 -5.10 34.35
CA ASN A 81 -5.23 -4.83 32.90
C ASN A 81 -4.14 -3.85 32.45
N ALA A 82 -3.90 -3.82 31.15
CA ALA A 82 -3.06 -2.84 30.47
C ALA A 82 -3.92 -1.97 29.54
N ILE A 83 -3.61 -0.69 29.46
CA ILE A 83 -4.29 0.29 28.60
C ILE A 83 -3.31 0.68 27.50
N VAL A 84 -3.69 0.41 26.25
CA VAL A 84 -2.77 0.44 25.09
C VAL A 84 -3.19 1.51 24.08
N ARG A 85 -2.22 2.29 23.58
CA ARG A 85 -2.37 3.13 22.37
C ARG A 85 -1.39 2.66 21.30
N TYR A 86 -1.70 2.95 20.04
CA TYR A 86 -0.95 2.46 18.88
C TYR A 86 -0.80 3.54 17.81
N GLU A 87 0.44 3.84 17.39
CA GLU A 87 0.73 4.95 16.46
C GLU A 87 0.04 4.86 15.09
N ASN A 88 -0.24 3.65 14.59
CA ASN A 88 -0.90 3.48 13.29
C ASN A 88 -2.44 3.59 13.41
N LYS A 89 -2.94 3.76 14.64
CA LYS A 89 -4.35 3.95 14.98
C LYS A 89 -4.51 5.03 16.08
N PRO A 90 -4.02 6.26 15.87
CA PRO A 90 -4.00 7.28 16.92
C PRO A 90 -5.42 7.78 17.25
N ASP A 91 -6.26 7.92 16.22
CA ASP A 91 -7.66 8.38 16.35
C ASP A 91 -8.58 7.34 17.01
N ASP A 92 -8.20 6.05 17.01
CA ASP A 92 -8.96 4.96 17.64
C ASP A 92 -8.85 5.00 19.20
N GLY A 93 -7.99 5.87 19.76
CA GLY A 93 -7.92 6.13 21.20
C GLY A 93 -7.09 5.12 22.00
N GLU A 94 -7.64 4.62 23.11
CA GLU A 94 -7.00 3.58 23.94
C GLU A 94 -7.85 2.31 24.00
N VAL A 95 -7.20 1.15 23.90
CA VAL A 95 -7.85 -0.16 23.98
C VAL A 95 -7.33 -0.90 25.21
N LYS A 96 -8.26 -1.37 26.03
CA LYS A 96 -7.98 -2.20 27.21
C LYS A 96 -7.55 -3.60 26.78
N SER A 97 -6.50 -4.13 27.41
CA SER A 97 -6.00 -5.49 27.24
C SER A 97 -5.88 -6.18 28.59
N LEU A 98 -6.11 -7.49 28.64
CA LEU A 98 -5.72 -8.30 29.79
C LEU A 98 -4.27 -8.76 29.60
N TYR A 99 -3.50 -8.76 30.68
CA TYR A 99 -2.15 -9.30 30.69
C TYR A 99 -1.96 -10.21 31.90
N LYS A 100 -0.95 -11.06 31.85
CA LYS A 100 -0.51 -11.86 32.99
C LYS A 100 1.00 -11.92 33.06
N MET A 101 1.48 -12.08 34.29
CA MET A 101 2.85 -12.48 34.59
C MET A 101 2.82 -13.99 34.81
N LYS A 102 3.61 -14.76 34.07
CA LYS A 102 3.69 -16.22 34.23
C LYS A 102 5.12 -16.71 34.11
N GLU A 103 5.39 -17.86 34.71
CA GLU A 103 6.57 -18.65 34.34
C GLU A 103 6.24 -19.50 33.12
N ASP A 104 7.06 -19.40 32.06
CA ASP A 104 6.94 -20.21 30.85
C ASP A 104 8.29 -20.20 30.09
N SER A 105 9.18 -21.10 30.51
CA SER A 105 10.61 -21.13 30.12
C SER A 105 11.38 -19.86 30.52
N GLY A 106 11.01 -19.26 31.66
CA GLY A 106 11.50 -17.97 32.13
C GLY A 106 10.36 -17.04 32.55
N PRO A 107 10.66 -15.80 32.99
CA PRO A 107 9.64 -14.84 33.41
C PRO A 107 8.99 -14.20 32.18
N VAL A 108 7.68 -14.37 32.01
CA VAL A 108 6.95 -13.93 30.80
C VAL A 108 5.84 -12.92 31.15
N LEU A 109 5.85 -11.79 30.44
CA LEU A 109 4.71 -10.88 30.28
C LEU A 109 3.91 -11.36 29.06
N SER A 110 2.64 -11.72 29.24
CA SER A 110 1.82 -12.30 28.17
C SER A 110 0.45 -11.61 28.04
N PHE A 111 0.03 -11.39 26.79
CA PHE A 111 -1.23 -10.77 26.41
C PHE A 111 -2.11 -11.78 25.64
N ASP A 112 -2.51 -12.86 26.31
CA ASP A 112 -3.20 -14.00 25.67
C ASP A 112 -4.68 -13.73 25.29
N THR A 113 -5.25 -12.60 25.71
CA THR A 113 -6.63 -12.20 25.35
C THR A 113 -6.60 -11.29 24.13
N TYR A 114 -7.47 -11.54 23.14
CA TYR A 114 -7.46 -10.80 21.88
C TYR A 114 -7.56 -9.28 22.08
N ASN A 115 -6.60 -8.55 21.54
CA ASN A 115 -6.53 -7.09 21.57
C ASN A 115 -6.25 -6.55 20.17
N THR A 116 -7.12 -5.64 19.69
CA THR A 116 -7.09 -5.10 18.32
C THR A 116 -5.83 -4.31 17.97
N PHE A 117 -5.09 -3.81 18.97
CA PHE A 117 -3.82 -3.11 18.75
C PHE A 117 -2.63 -4.08 18.84
N LEU A 118 -2.40 -4.68 20.01
CA LEU A 118 -1.22 -5.53 20.26
C LEU A 118 -1.12 -6.74 19.33
N HIS A 119 -2.25 -7.31 18.90
CA HIS A 119 -2.24 -8.51 18.04
C HIS A 119 -2.18 -8.21 16.54
N THR A 120 -2.12 -6.94 16.12
CA THR A 120 -2.08 -6.52 14.70
C THR A 120 -1.06 -7.28 13.86
N TYR A 121 0.10 -7.63 14.44
CA TYR A 121 1.18 -8.34 13.77
C TYR A 121 1.22 -9.85 14.08
N ALA A 122 0.50 -10.31 15.11
CA ALA A 122 0.48 -11.70 15.54
C ALA A 122 -0.69 -12.51 14.93
N THR A 123 -1.85 -11.88 14.71
CA THR A 123 -3.06 -12.55 14.22
C THR A 123 -2.89 -13.09 12.79
N PRO A 124 -3.08 -14.40 12.56
CA PRO A 124 -3.10 -14.97 11.21
C PRO A 124 -4.27 -14.47 10.36
N LYS A 125 -4.06 -14.40 9.05
CA LYS A 125 -5.11 -14.15 8.04
C LYS A 125 -4.75 -14.85 6.72
N GLN A 126 -5.64 -14.82 5.74
CA GLN A 126 -5.39 -15.41 4.42
C GLN A 126 -4.12 -14.81 3.78
N GLY A 127 -3.17 -15.66 3.38
CA GLY A 127 -1.86 -15.26 2.86
C GLY A 127 -0.78 -14.99 3.93
N GLU A 128 -1.16 -14.70 5.17
CA GLU A 128 -0.28 -14.49 6.32
C GLU A 128 -0.66 -15.50 7.43
N PHE A 129 -0.47 -16.81 7.16
CA PHE A 129 -0.85 -17.91 8.07
C PHE A 129 -0.12 -17.88 9.42
N ARG A 130 0.97 -17.12 9.47
CA ARG A 130 1.84 -16.85 10.62
C ARG A 130 1.60 -15.45 11.20
N GLY A 131 0.59 -14.71 10.74
CA GLY A 131 0.56 -13.26 10.87
C GLY A 131 1.81 -12.64 10.22
N LYS A 132 2.26 -11.51 10.74
CA LYS A 132 3.51 -10.83 10.39
C LYS A 132 4.67 -11.21 11.33
N GLU A 133 4.67 -12.45 11.81
CA GLU A 133 5.64 -12.96 12.78
C GLU A 133 5.73 -12.12 14.08
N GLY A 134 4.63 -11.46 14.47
CA GLY A 134 4.55 -10.69 15.70
C GLY A 134 4.41 -11.54 16.97
N ASP A 135 4.93 -11.00 18.07
CA ASP A 135 4.79 -11.51 19.43
C ASP A 135 3.59 -10.91 20.16
N PHE A 136 3.01 -11.68 21.08
CA PHE A 136 2.12 -11.24 22.17
C PHE A 136 2.58 -11.74 23.54
N GLU A 137 3.76 -12.39 23.58
CA GLU A 137 4.40 -12.91 24.78
C GLU A 137 5.87 -12.51 24.77
N PHE A 138 6.34 -11.97 25.90
CA PHE A 138 7.65 -11.37 26.01
C PHE A 138 8.35 -11.90 27.27
N VAL A 139 9.52 -12.50 27.09
CA VAL A 139 10.40 -12.89 28.20
C VAL A 139 11.06 -11.63 28.76
N ILE A 140 11.11 -11.48 30.08
CA ILE A 140 11.65 -10.30 30.75
C ILE A 140 13.14 -10.53 31.04
N ASP A 141 14.00 -9.83 30.29
CA ASP A 141 15.46 -9.94 30.41
C ASP A 141 15.99 -9.24 31.66
N SER A 142 15.48 -8.03 31.96
CA SER A 142 15.90 -7.25 33.12
C SER A 142 14.90 -6.15 33.50
N ILE A 143 14.88 -5.81 34.78
CA ILE A 143 13.99 -4.81 35.38
C ILE A 143 14.82 -3.62 35.87
N GLY A 144 14.70 -2.46 35.21
CA GLY A 144 15.23 -1.18 35.67
C GLY A 144 14.11 -0.20 36.07
N SER A 145 14.47 0.87 36.78
CA SER A 145 13.53 1.90 37.27
C SER A 145 12.79 2.65 36.16
N ASP A 146 13.45 2.81 35.00
CA ASP A 146 12.99 3.64 33.89
C ASP A 146 13.04 2.90 32.54
N CYS A 147 13.53 1.65 32.55
CA CYS A 147 13.60 0.77 31.38
C CYS A 147 13.50 -0.70 31.82
N ILE A 148 12.55 -1.45 31.25
CA ILE A 148 12.47 -2.90 31.38
C ILE A 148 12.82 -3.50 30.00
N LYS A 149 13.83 -4.36 29.97
CA LYS A 149 14.25 -5.07 28.76
C LYS A 149 13.46 -6.37 28.65
N VAL A 150 12.96 -6.66 27.46
CA VAL A 150 12.26 -7.90 27.15
C VAL A 150 12.76 -8.47 25.82
N HIS A 151 12.43 -9.73 25.52
CA HIS A 151 12.48 -10.23 24.14
C HIS A 151 11.21 -11.00 23.77
N GLY A 152 10.82 -10.93 22.50
CA GLY A 152 9.66 -11.65 21.98
C GLY A 152 9.91 -13.16 21.98
N LYS A 153 8.96 -13.98 22.45
CA LYS A 153 9.10 -15.46 22.45
C LYS A 153 9.20 -16.05 21.04
N ARG A 154 8.78 -15.32 20.01
CA ARG A 154 8.71 -15.76 18.62
C ARG A 154 9.68 -15.02 17.71
N SER A 155 9.71 -13.69 17.76
CA SER A 155 10.68 -12.93 16.96
C SER A 155 12.10 -13.04 17.50
N LEU A 156 12.26 -13.30 18.80
CA LEU A 156 13.51 -13.22 19.56
C LEU A 156 14.13 -11.80 19.57
N ASN A 157 13.38 -10.79 19.14
CA ASN A 157 13.83 -9.41 19.11
C ASN A 157 13.91 -8.83 20.51
N HIS A 158 15.02 -8.16 20.84
CA HIS A 158 15.15 -7.43 22.10
C HIS A 158 14.41 -6.10 22.01
N MET A 159 13.42 -5.92 22.88
CA MET A 159 12.54 -4.76 22.94
C MET A 159 12.61 -4.13 24.34
N TYR A 160 12.13 -2.90 24.46
CA TYR A 160 12.29 -2.12 25.68
C TYR A 160 11.01 -1.36 25.99
N LEU A 161 10.47 -1.61 27.18
CA LEU A 161 9.48 -0.76 27.82
C LEU A 161 10.25 0.38 28.48
N ARG A 162 10.14 1.61 27.96
CA ARG A 162 10.79 2.81 28.50
C ARG A 162 9.74 3.69 29.17
N LYS A 163 10.00 4.09 30.41
CA LYS A 163 9.04 4.79 31.26
C LYS A 163 8.73 6.17 30.70
N LEU A 164 7.45 6.50 30.63
CA LEU A 164 7.00 7.81 30.14
C LEU A 164 7.16 8.89 31.22
N SER A 165 7.68 10.05 30.81
CA SER A 165 7.79 11.26 31.64
C SER A 165 6.65 12.27 31.44
N ALA A 166 5.78 12.01 30.47
CA ALA A 166 4.63 12.83 30.07
C ALA A 166 3.47 11.90 29.69
N ASP A 167 2.28 12.42 29.42
CA ASP A 167 1.09 11.58 29.20
C ASP A 167 1.23 10.64 27.99
N ALA A 168 0.59 9.46 28.07
CA ALA A 168 0.63 8.44 27.03
C ALA A 168 -0.05 8.85 25.72
N ALA A 169 -1.00 9.78 25.75
CA ALA A 169 -1.59 10.39 24.56
C ALA A 169 -0.67 11.47 23.98
N GLU A 170 -0.10 12.36 24.82
CA GLU A 170 0.85 13.41 24.42
C GLU A 170 2.10 12.83 23.74
N TYR A 171 2.64 11.72 24.27
CA TYR A 171 3.73 10.98 23.63
C TYR A 171 3.32 10.46 22.26
N MET A 172 2.12 9.90 22.15
CA MET A 172 1.63 9.31 20.89
C MET A 172 1.39 10.38 19.82
N GLU A 173 0.78 11.51 20.20
CA GLU A 173 0.57 12.66 19.33
C GLU A 173 1.90 13.13 18.73
N LYS A 174 2.92 13.37 19.56
CA LYS A 174 4.28 13.75 19.13
C LYS A 174 4.92 12.72 18.19
N VAL A 175 4.83 11.42 18.52
CA VAL A 175 5.31 10.34 17.63
C VAL A 175 4.64 10.41 16.26
N THR A 176 3.32 10.57 16.22
CA THR A 176 2.58 10.64 14.95
C THR A 176 2.86 11.90 14.16
N GLU A 177 2.92 13.07 14.80
CA GLU A 177 3.31 14.34 14.18
C GLU A 177 4.69 14.23 13.54
N LEU A 178 5.70 13.80 14.32
CA LEU A 178 7.07 13.58 13.85
C LEU A 178 7.13 12.60 12.68
N SER A 179 6.40 11.48 12.76
CA SER A 179 6.35 10.50 11.67
C SER A 179 5.74 11.06 10.37
N SER A 180 4.76 11.97 10.48
CA SER A 180 4.05 12.55 9.33
C SER A 180 4.87 13.58 8.55
N ILE A 181 5.84 14.23 9.22
CA ILE A 181 6.73 15.23 8.61
C ILE A 181 8.11 14.67 8.27
N PHE A 182 8.50 13.48 8.76
CA PHE A 182 9.78 12.86 8.47
C PHE A 182 9.79 12.18 7.10
N ILE A 183 9.91 13.00 6.04
CA ILE A 183 9.79 12.58 4.63
C ILE A 183 11.12 12.64 3.86
N PHE A 184 12.23 12.23 4.48
CA PHE A 184 13.57 12.33 3.89
C PHE A 184 14.00 11.07 3.14
N SER A 185 14.68 11.24 2.00
CA SER A 185 15.42 10.15 1.35
C SER A 185 16.81 9.99 1.99
N GLU A 186 17.45 11.11 2.32
CA GLU A 186 18.84 11.14 2.74
C GLU A 186 19.15 12.32 3.70
N VAL A 187 20.02 12.09 4.68
CA VAL A 187 20.54 13.10 5.62
C VAL A 187 22.06 13.00 5.68
N LYS A 188 22.76 14.11 5.36
CA LYS A 188 24.22 14.23 5.53
C LYS A 188 24.54 14.55 6.99
N LEU A 189 25.37 13.70 7.59
CA LEU A 189 25.75 13.75 9.01
C LEU A 189 27.26 13.98 9.17
N ASN A 190 27.64 14.69 10.22
CA ASN A 190 28.98 14.67 10.78
C ASN A 190 28.94 13.88 12.10
N ILE A 191 29.74 12.82 12.20
CA ILE A 191 29.80 11.95 13.39
C ILE A 191 31.25 11.88 13.88
N GLY A 192 31.50 12.44 15.07
CA GLY A 192 32.83 12.50 15.67
C GLY A 192 33.87 13.31 14.85
N GLY A 193 33.42 14.24 14.01
CA GLY A 193 34.30 15.01 13.11
C GLY A 193 34.50 14.39 11.72
N LYS A 194 33.83 13.27 11.38
CA LYS A 194 33.90 12.61 10.08
C LYS A 194 32.53 12.64 9.37
N PRO A 195 32.46 12.94 8.05
CA PRO A 195 31.20 12.92 7.31
C PRO A 195 30.69 11.50 7.06
N TYR A 196 29.37 11.33 7.16
CA TYR A 196 28.59 10.13 6.86
C TYR A 196 27.30 10.51 6.13
N THR A 197 26.68 9.54 5.48
CA THR A 197 25.36 9.71 4.83
C THR A 197 24.38 8.70 5.41
N LEU A 198 23.28 9.17 6.01
CA LEU A 198 22.14 8.34 6.43
C LEU A 198 21.13 8.30 5.29
N VAL A 199 20.78 7.12 4.80
CA VAL A 199 19.80 6.89 3.74
C VAL A 199 18.59 6.15 4.32
N ILE A 200 17.38 6.64 4.06
CA ILE A 200 16.15 5.88 4.35
C ILE A 200 15.96 4.88 3.19
N THR A 201 16.25 3.61 3.45
CA THR A 201 16.25 2.56 2.42
C THR A 201 14.86 1.98 2.16
N ASP A 202 13.98 2.04 3.16
CA ASP A 202 12.54 1.77 3.02
C ASP A 202 11.79 2.57 4.09
N ALA A 203 11.05 3.59 3.69
CA ALA A 203 10.29 4.43 4.61
C ALA A 203 9.03 3.74 5.15
N ASP A 204 8.34 2.95 4.32
CA ASP A 204 7.11 2.23 4.69
C ASP A 204 7.43 1.12 5.73
N SER A 205 8.64 0.56 5.65
CA SER A 205 9.15 -0.47 6.57
C SER A 205 10.14 0.08 7.63
N ARG A 206 10.32 1.40 7.72
CA ARG A 206 11.25 2.11 8.63
C ARG A 206 12.65 1.47 8.71
N GLN A 207 13.26 1.25 7.55
CA GLN A 207 14.63 0.77 7.40
C GLN A 207 15.54 1.90 6.93
N LEU A 208 16.73 1.98 7.53
CA LEU A 208 17.78 2.91 7.12
C LEU A 208 19.15 2.24 7.02
N ALA A 209 20.08 2.95 6.39
CA ALA A 209 21.48 2.59 6.33
C ALA A 209 22.36 3.83 6.53
N ILE A 210 23.57 3.64 7.07
CA ILE A 210 24.57 4.71 7.17
C ILE A 210 25.79 4.32 6.33
N TYR A 211 26.29 5.27 5.56
CA TYR A 211 27.38 5.11 4.59
C TYR A 211 28.58 6.00 4.94
N ASP A 212 29.77 5.43 4.79
CA ASP A 212 31.07 6.07 4.81
C ASP A 212 31.55 6.20 3.36
N GLY A 213 31.38 7.39 2.78
CA GLY A 213 31.43 7.55 1.32
C GLY A 213 30.39 6.66 0.63
N THR A 214 30.84 5.71 -0.18
CA THR A 214 29.99 4.70 -0.85
C THR A 214 29.85 3.39 -0.07
N THR A 215 30.56 3.21 1.06
CA THR A 215 30.57 1.95 1.81
C THR A 215 29.47 1.95 2.86
N ARG A 216 28.52 1.01 2.77
CA ARG A 216 27.50 0.82 3.81
C ARG A 216 28.15 0.27 5.08
N VAL A 217 28.16 1.06 6.17
CA VAL A 217 28.73 0.70 7.47
C VAL A 217 27.67 0.31 8.50
N VAL A 218 26.42 0.74 8.32
CA VAL A 218 25.27 0.35 9.16
C VAL A 218 24.07 0.02 8.27
N ALA A 219 23.27 -0.96 8.69
CA ALA A 219 21.87 -1.13 8.30
C ALA A 219 21.06 -1.33 9.59
N SER A 220 19.90 -0.69 9.72
CA SER A 220 19.09 -0.75 10.94
C SER A 220 17.62 -0.45 10.67
N ALA A 221 16.73 -1.18 11.35
CA ALA A 221 15.37 -0.75 11.59
C ALA A 221 15.37 0.44 12.57
N TYR A 222 14.40 1.36 12.43
CA TYR A 222 14.20 2.44 13.40
C TYR A 222 12.74 2.54 13.87
N ALA A 223 12.56 3.14 15.06
CA ALA A 223 11.27 3.56 15.61
C ALA A 223 11.20 5.09 15.67
N PHE A 224 9.99 5.66 15.58
CA PHE A 224 9.74 7.04 15.98
C PHE A 224 9.56 7.14 17.50
N THR A 225 9.93 8.29 18.05
CA THR A 225 9.86 8.68 19.47
C THR A 225 9.25 10.07 19.57
N ASP A 226 8.97 10.56 20.78
CA ASP A 226 8.51 11.94 21.03
C ASP A 226 9.51 13.04 20.63
N LYS A 227 10.72 12.68 20.18
CA LYS A 227 11.83 13.60 19.89
C LYS A 227 12.49 13.39 18.53
N GLY A 228 12.18 12.31 17.81
CA GLY A 228 12.89 11.93 16.58
C GLY A 228 12.94 10.41 16.40
N ILE A 229 14.05 9.88 15.88
CA ILE A 229 14.19 8.45 15.56
C ILE A 229 15.14 7.72 16.52
N ARG A 230 14.86 6.43 16.77
CA ARG A 230 15.72 5.51 17.52
C ARG A 230 16.07 4.30 16.68
N LEU A 231 17.37 3.98 16.57
CA LEU A 231 17.86 2.75 15.95
C LEU A 231 17.53 1.53 16.82
N TYR A 232 17.18 0.40 16.21
CA TYR A 232 16.88 -0.86 16.92
C TYR A 232 18.00 -1.28 17.90
N GLN A 233 19.26 -1.05 17.51
CA GLN A 233 20.43 -1.24 18.36
C GLN A 233 21.38 -0.04 18.26
N PRO A 234 22.10 0.29 19.36
CA PRO A 234 23.12 1.32 19.34
C PRO A 234 24.30 0.91 18.46
N VAL A 235 24.82 1.84 17.66
CA VAL A 235 26.00 1.64 16.81
C VAL A 235 27.11 2.61 17.21
N THR A 236 28.37 2.21 17.05
CA THR A 236 29.53 3.09 17.30
C THR A 236 30.17 3.45 15.97
N LEU A 237 30.16 4.73 15.62
CA LEU A 237 30.77 5.28 14.42
C LEU A 237 31.79 6.34 14.83
N ASN A 238 33.05 6.19 14.38
CA ASN A 238 34.14 7.13 14.68
C ASN A 238 34.25 7.51 16.18
N GLY A 239 34.14 6.51 17.06
CA GLY A 239 34.17 6.69 18.52
C GLY A 239 32.88 7.22 19.17
N VAL A 240 31.88 7.67 18.39
CA VAL A 240 30.59 8.18 18.87
C VAL A 240 29.55 7.07 18.88
N ARG A 241 28.82 6.92 20.00
CA ARG A 241 27.69 5.99 20.14
C ARG A 241 26.39 6.65 19.67
N VAL A 242 25.85 6.18 18.55
CA VAL A 242 24.59 6.63 17.95
C VAL A 242 23.48 5.65 18.28
N HIS A 243 22.32 6.13 18.72
CA HIS A 243 21.16 5.28 19.08
C HIS A 243 19.85 6.06 18.95
N ASP A 244 19.70 7.11 19.74
CA ASP A 244 18.63 8.11 19.62
C ASP A 244 19.16 9.30 18.81
N LEU A 245 18.38 9.78 17.84
CA LEU A 245 18.64 10.98 17.06
C LEU A 245 17.43 11.92 17.21
N THR A 246 17.65 13.07 17.85
CA THR A 246 16.63 14.12 18.00
C THR A 246 16.43 14.81 16.67
N PHE A 247 15.18 14.93 16.24
CA PHE A 247 14.77 15.60 15.02
C PHE A 247 14.20 17.00 15.33
N ASP A 248 14.90 18.02 14.85
CA ASP A 248 14.41 19.40 14.85
C ASP A 248 13.44 19.59 13.68
N THR A 249 12.16 19.76 14.02
CA THR A 249 11.04 19.91 13.08
C THR A 249 11.01 21.25 12.37
N ALA A 250 11.72 22.26 12.88
CA ALA A 250 11.80 23.58 12.25
C ALA A 250 12.96 23.65 11.25
N THR A 251 14.12 23.05 11.56
CA THR A 251 15.30 23.08 10.69
C THR A 251 15.48 21.83 9.82
N ALA A 252 14.66 20.79 10.04
CA ALA A 252 14.72 19.47 9.40
C ALA A 252 16.01 18.69 9.70
N LYS A 253 16.58 18.83 10.91
CA LYS A 253 17.89 18.30 11.26
C LYS A 253 17.84 17.17 12.28
N LEU A 254 18.65 16.14 12.09
CA LEU A 254 18.95 15.13 13.10
C LEU A 254 20.18 15.52 13.93
N SER A 255 20.14 15.25 15.23
CA SER A 255 21.23 15.57 16.16
C SER A 255 21.31 14.58 17.32
N ALA A 256 22.53 14.38 17.84
CA ALA A 256 22.81 13.69 19.09
C ALA A 256 24.19 14.13 19.62
N ASN A 257 24.61 13.63 20.79
CA ASN A 257 25.96 13.92 21.29
C ASN A 257 27.02 13.43 20.30
N GLY A 258 27.79 14.36 19.71
CA GLY A 258 28.78 14.06 18.66
C GLY A 258 28.21 13.73 17.28
N VAL A 259 26.92 14.03 17.03
CA VAL A 259 26.24 13.87 15.73
C VAL A 259 25.54 15.17 15.34
N GLU A 260 25.90 15.72 14.18
CA GLU A 260 25.30 16.95 13.63
C GLU A 260 24.83 16.74 12.19
N THR A 261 23.70 17.34 11.81
CA THR A 261 23.24 17.36 10.41
C THR A 261 23.77 18.57 9.65
N THR A 262 24.46 18.30 8.54
CA THR A 262 24.90 19.33 7.59
C THR A 262 23.80 19.65 6.57
N GLU A 263 23.13 18.63 6.03
CA GLU A 263 22.15 18.76 4.95
C GLU A 263 21.09 17.64 5.02
N SER A 264 19.89 17.85 4.48
CA SER A 264 18.81 16.87 4.48
C SER A 264 17.93 17.02 3.25
N TYR A 265 17.75 15.91 2.54
CA TYR A 265 17.05 15.82 1.27
C TYR A 265 15.68 15.20 1.47
N VAL A 266 14.64 15.93 1.09
CA VAL A 266 13.26 15.43 1.05
C VAL A 266 13.14 14.38 -0.05
N ASP A 267 12.47 13.27 0.23
CA ASP A 267 12.16 12.25 -0.78
C ASP A 267 11.11 12.77 -1.76
N VAL A 268 11.58 13.11 -2.96
CA VAL A 268 10.75 13.58 -4.08
C VAL A 268 9.66 12.57 -4.47
N ASN A 269 9.87 11.26 -4.24
CA ASN A 269 8.87 10.23 -4.53
C ASN A 269 7.74 10.26 -3.49
N THR A 270 8.06 10.42 -2.20
CA THR A 270 7.05 10.63 -1.15
C THR A 270 6.25 11.91 -1.40
N VAL A 271 6.89 12.99 -1.83
CA VAL A 271 6.18 14.22 -2.25
C VAL A 271 5.27 13.96 -3.47
N ALA A 272 5.76 13.23 -4.48
CA ALA A 272 4.95 12.86 -5.64
C ALA A 272 3.72 12.00 -5.28
N LYS A 273 3.87 11.06 -4.33
CA LYS A 273 2.76 10.27 -3.76
C LYS A 273 1.74 11.18 -3.05
N VAL A 274 2.17 12.16 -2.25
CA VAL A 274 1.31 13.09 -1.50
C VAL A 274 0.54 14.04 -2.43
N LEU A 275 1.19 14.52 -3.50
CA LEU A 275 0.53 15.30 -4.55
C LEU A 275 -0.52 14.44 -5.27
N GLY A 276 -0.09 13.30 -5.80
CA GLY A 276 -0.90 12.46 -6.68
C GLY A 276 -1.17 13.11 -8.04
N ASN A 277 -1.53 12.32 -9.05
CA ASN A 277 -1.90 12.85 -10.35
C ASN A 277 -3.13 13.78 -10.22
N ILE A 278 -3.05 14.95 -10.86
CA ILE A 278 -4.10 15.96 -10.84
C ILE A 278 -4.91 15.79 -12.13
N SER A 279 -6.11 15.23 -12.04
CA SER A 279 -7.06 15.16 -13.15
C SER A 279 -8.22 16.11 -12.89
N VAL A 280 -8.50 17.01 -13.84
CA VAL A 280 -9.55 18.04 -13.71
C VAL A 280 -10.36 18.18 -15.00
N SER A 281 -11.61 18.64 -14.86
CA SER A 281 -12.45 19.06 -15.98
C SER A 281 -11.91 20.33 -16.65
N ASN A 282 -12.48 20.72 -17.80
CA ASN A 282 -12.01 21.89 -18.53
C ASN A 282 -12.32 23.25 -17.87
N GLY A 283 -13.01 23.27 -16.73
CA GLY A 283 -13.13 24.49 -15.91
C GLY A 283 -11.81 24.86 -15.23
N GLU A 284 -11.68 26.12 -14.82
CA GLU A 284 -10.57 26.53 -13.95
C GLU A 284 -10.62 25.75 -12.62
N LYS A 285 -9.46 25.31 -12.12
CA LYS A 285 -9.37 24.56 -10.87
C LYS A 285 -8.12 24.89 -10.08
N THR A 286 -8.32 25.28 -8.82
CA THR A 286 -7.25 25.38 -7.83
C THR A 286 -7.22 24.12 -6.95
N VAL A 287 -6.02 23.58 -6.75
CA VAL A 287 -5.71 22.48 -5.84
C VAL A 287 -4.68 22.99 -4.83
N THR A 288 -4.85 22.65 -3.55
CA THR A 288 -3.90 22.99 -2.49
C THR A 288 -3.42 21.72 -1.80
N LYS A 289 -2.12 21.64 -1.54
CA LYS A 289 -1.47 20.51 -0.85
C LYS A 289 -0.50 21.06 0.19
N VAL A 290 -0.44 20.42 1.35
CA VAL A 290 0.57 20.72 2.38
C VAL A 290 1.70 19.70 2.23
N ILE A 291 2.92 20.18 2.07
CA ILE A 291 4.15 19.40 1.90
C ILE A 291 5.16 19.91 2.95
N PRO A 292 5.59 19.08 3.91
CA PRO A 292 6.67 19.43 4.82
C PRO A 292 7.94 19.83 4.05
N TYR A 293 8.60 20.90 4.48
CA TYR A 293 9.88 21.39 3.93
C TYR A 293 9.82 21.71 2.43
N LEU A 294 8.71 22.31 2.00
CA LEU A 294 8.46 22.73 0.62
C LEU A 294 9.50 23.76 0.10
N ASP A 295 10.19 24.44 0.99
CA ASP A 295 11.33 25.33 0.73
C ASP A 295 12.57 24.59 0.21
N LYS A 296 12.77 23.32 0.62
CA LYS A 296 13.88 22.46 0.17
C LYS A 296 13.68 21.85 -1.22
N LEU A 297 12.55 22.10 -1.86
CA LEU A 297 12.18 21.51 -3.15
C LEU A 297 12.19 22.55 -4.26
N ASN A 298 12.78 22.26 -5.40
CA ASN A 298 12.43 22.93 -6.64
C ASN A 298 11.19 22.27 -7.24
N ILE A 299 10.14 23.04 -7.52
CA ILE A 299 8.91 22.53 -8.13
C ILE A 299 8.56 23.43 -9.32
N SER A 300 8.43 22.83 -10.50
CA SER A 300 8.22 23.55 -11.76
C SER A 300 7.26 22.81 -12.68
N CYS A 301 6.63 23.55 -13.60
CA CYS A 301 5.85 23.01 -14.70
C CYS A 301 6.14 23.85 -15.95
N ASP A 302 6.41 23.21 -17.08
CA ASP A 302 6.74 23.92 -18.33
C ASP A 302 5.46 24.42 -19.06
N ALA A 303 4.27 24.01 -18.58
CA ALA A 303 2.99 24.34 -19.19
C ALA A 303 2.46 25.69 -18.71
N SER A 304 2.26 26.63 -19.63
CA SER A 304 1.78 27.99 -19.34
C SER A 304 0.37 28.10 -18.75
N TRP A 305 -0.37 26.99 -18.69
CA TRP A 305 -1.73 26.89 -18.13
C TRP A 305 -1.77 26.22 -16.75
N VAL A 306 -0.59 25.91 -16.16
CA VAL A 306 -0.43 25.35 -14.82
C VAL A 306 0.44 26.31 -13.99
N HIS A 307 -0.21 27.06 -13.11
CA HIS A 307 0.45 28.06 -12.25
C HIS A 307 0.75 27.46 -10.88
N LEU A 308 1.99 27.61 -10.43
CA LEU A 308 2.48 27.08 -9.16
C LEU A 308 2.85 28.22 -8.22
N SER A 309 2.36 28.20 -6.99
CA SER A 309 2.76 29.14 -5.94
C SER A 309 2.96 28.45 -4.60
N LYS A 310 3.87 29.00 -3.79
CA LYS A 310 4.28 28.43 -2.50
C LYS A 310 4.06 29.45 -1.38
N GLU A 311 3.52 29.00 -0.26
CA GLU A 311 3.29 29.78 0.94
C GLU A 311 3.67 28.92 2.16
N GLY A 312 4.91 29.06 2.64
CA GLY A 312 5.47 28.10 3.62
C GLY A 312 5.42 26.66 3.08
N ASN A 313 4.82 25.75 3.85
CA ASN A 313 4.61 24.34 3.45
C ASN A 313 3.41 24.13 2.49
N LYS A 314 2.69 25.18 2.09
CA LYS A 314 1.50 25.07 1.23
C LYS A 314 1.89 25.27 -0.24
N LEU A 315 1.69 24.24 -1.06
CA LEU A 315 1.75 24.35 -2.52
C LEU A 315 0.33 24.59 -3.06
N THR A 316 0.15 25.65 -3.83
CA THR A 316 -1.08 25.94 -4.56
C THR A 316 -0.82 25.75 -6.05
N ILE A 317 -1.69 25.00 -6.69
CA ILE A 317 -1.62 24.62 -8.11
C ILE A 317 -2.92 25.11 -8.74
N THR A 318 -2.84 26.14 -9.59
CA THR A 318 -3.98 26.64 -10.35
C THR A 318 -3.87 26.15 -11.79
N VAL A 319 -4.92 25.48 -12.25
CA VAL A 319 -5.07 25.00 -13.61
C VAL A 319 -6.09 25.88 -14.31
N ASP A 320 -5.66 26.59 -15.37
CA ASP A 320 -6.52 27.50 -16.11
C ASP A 320 -7.69 26.75 -16.77
N ALA A 321 -8.77 27.46 -17.10
CA ALA A 321 -9.82 26.90 -17.94
C ALA A 321 -9.28 26.49 -19.32
N ASN A 322 -9.80 25.40 -19.88
CA ASN A 322 -9.55 24.95 -21.24
C ASN A 322 -10.78 25.23 -22.11
N ALA A 323 -10.73 26.28 -22.92
CA ALA A 323 -11.84 26.65 -23.81
C ALA A 323 -12.14 25.58 -24.89
N MET A 324 -11.20 24.70 -25.20
CA MET A 324 -11.32 23.70 -26.27
C MET A 324 -11.78 22.35 -25.71
N ALA A 325 -13.08 22.21 -25.40
CA ALA A 325 -13.62 21.04 -24.72
C ALA A 325 -13.39 19.67 -25.44
N THR A 326 -13.06 19.69 -26.73
CA THR A 326 -12.72 18.51 -27.56
C THR A 326 -11.23 18.18 -27.60
N GLN A 327 -10.38 18.99 -26.98
CA GLN A 327 -8.93 18.82 -26.89
C GLN A 327 -8.53 18.58 -25.44
N ALA A 328 -7.85 17.47 -25.19
CA ALA A 328 -7.22 17.22 -23.90
C ALA A 328 -5.84 17.88 -23.85
N ARG A 329 -5.41 18.35 -22.69
CA ARG A 329 -4.03 18.80 -22.44
C ARG A 329 -3.43 18.09 -21.24
N GLY A 330 -2.19 17.67 -21.41
CA GLY A 330 -1.35 17.04 -20.39
C GLY A 330 -0.17 17.93 -20.06
N ALA A 331 0.29 17.88 -18.82
CA ALA A 331 1.51 18.51 -18.36
C ALA A 331 2.12 17.70 -17.22
N LYS A 332 3.35 18.05 -16.83
CA LYS A 332 4.04 17.42 -15.70
C LYS A 332 4.56 18.48 -14.76
N ILE A 333 4.28 18.29 -13.48
CA ILE A 333 4.95 19.00 -12.39
C ILE A 333 6.20 18.19 -12.06
N LYS A 334 7.37 18.80 -12.24
CA LYS A 334 8.67 18.26 -11.83
C LYS A 334 8.93 18.67 -10.38
N ILE A 335 9.46 17.74 -9.59
CA ILE A 335 9.76 17.91 -8.18
C ILE A 335 11.20 17.45 -7.99
N SER A 336 12.10 18.34 -7.57
CA SER A 336 13.50 18.00 -7.34
C SER A 336 13.98 18.51 -5.98
N ASN A 337 14.83 17.73 -5.32
CA ASN A 337 15.58 18.11 -4.12
C ASN A 337 17.02 18.56 -4.45
N GLY A 338 17.37 18.70 -5.73
CA GLY A 338 18.71 19.01 -6.24
C GLY A 338 19.57 17.80 -6.61
N ALA A 339 19.28 16.62 -6.05
CA ALA A 339 19.94 15.35 -6.35
C ALA A 339 19.05 14.39 -7.17
N ASP A 340 17.80 14.26 -6.75
CA ASP A 340 16.75 13.42 -7.34
C ASP A 340 15.69 14.28 -8.07
N GLU A 341 14.93 13.64 -8.97
CA GLU A 341 13.72 14.20 -9.57
C GLU A 341 12.58 13.17 -9.55
N ALA A 342 11.37 13.62 -9.21
CA ALA A 342 10.12 12.91 -9.44
C ALA A 342 9.16 13.78 -10.27
N GLN A 343 8.17 13.16 -10.90
CA GLN A 343 7.20 13.85 -11.76
C GLN A 343 5.77 13.42 -11.42
N VAL A 344 4.84 14.39 -11.46
CA VAL A 344 3.40 14.20 -11.25
C VAL A 344 2.66 14.72 -12.47
N GLN A 345 1.64 13.99 -12.95
CA GLN A 345 0.87 14.43 -14.11
C GLN A 345 -0.22 15.43 -13.73
N VAL A 346 -0.42 16.43 -14.58
CA VAL A 346 -1.61 17.29 -14.61
C VAL A 346 -2.34 17.00 -15.92
N LEU A 347 -3.57 16.53 -15.83
CA LEU A 347 -4.42 16.16 -16.95
C LEU A 347 -5.68 17.03 -16.90
N GLN A 348 -5.99 17.72 -18.00
CA GLN A 348 -7.22 18.50 -18.12
C GLN A 348 -7.98 18.09 -19.38
N PHE A 349 -9.16 17.50 -19.16
CA PHE A 349 -10.05 17.04 -20.22
C PHE A 349 -11.45 16.71 -19.69
N ASP A 350 -12.44 16.84 -20.57
CA ASP A 350 -13.78 16.30 -20.38
C ASP A 350 -14.06 15.18 -21.38
N LEU A 351 -15.16 14.47 -21.17
CA LEU A 351 -15.67 13.42 -22.04
C LEU A 351 -15.55 13.69 -23.56
N PRO A 352 -15.87 14.87 -24.12
CA PRO A 352 -15.79 15.09 -25.58
C PRO A 352 -14.39 14.87 -26.16
N ALA A 353 -13.33 15.16 -25.40
CA ALA A 353 -11.95 14.90 -25.82
C ALA A 353 -11.64 13.39 -25.94
N LEU A 354 -12.35 12.53 -25.20
CA LEU A 354 -12.21 11.06 -25.24
C LEU A 354 -12.98 10.39 -26.39
N LEU A 355 -13.81 11.13 -27.13
CA LEU A 355 -14.63 10.59 -28.21
C LEU A 355 -13.92 10.68 -29.56
N GLY A 356 -14.39 9.89 -30.53
CA GLY A 356 -13.89 9.89 -31.90
C GLY A 356 -12.95 8.72 -32.18
N ASN A 357 -12.13 8.87 -33.21
CA ASN A 357 -11.31 7.80 -33.76
C ASN A 357 -9.98 7.65 -32.99
N TYR A 358 -9.55 6.41 -32.84
CA TYR A 358 -8.32 5.96 -32.20
C TYR A 358 -7.64 4.92 -33.10
N GLN A 359 -6.33 4.80 -32.95
CA GLN A 359 -5.56 3.66 -33.43
C GLN A 359 -5.36 2.70 -32.26
N LEU A 360 -5.82 1.44 -32.40
CA LEU A 360 -5.62 0.38 -31.42
C LEU A 360 -4.42 -0.48 -31.84
N THR A 361 -3.35 -0.47 -31.05
CA THR A 361 -2.17 -1.32 -31.26
C THR A 361 -2.16 -2.44 -30.23
N MET A 362 -1.93 -3.68 -30.65
CA MET A 362 -1.92 -4.85 -29.77
C MET A 362 -1.08 -5.98 -30.39
N THR A 363 -0.72 -6.98 -29.60
CA THR A 363 -0.27 -8.27 -30.12
C THR A 363 -1.46 -9.22 -30.13
N SER A 364 -2.06 -9.48 -31.29
CA SER A 364 -3.22 -10.39 -31.42
C SER A 364 -2.82 -11.77 -31.93
N LEU A 365 -3.64 -12.77 -31.61
CA LEU A 365 -3.48 -14.13 -32.13
C LEU A 365 -4.06 -14.19 -33.57
N VAL A 366 -3.22 -14.45 -34.56
CA VAL A 366 -3.60 -14.54 -35.98
C VAL A 366 -3.24 -15.91 -36.56
N ARG A 367 -3.90 -16.29 -37.65
CA ARG A 367 -3.66 -17.55 -38.36
C ARG A 367 -2.73 -17.30 -39.54
N ASP A 368 -1.49 -17.76 -39.43
CA ASP A 368 -0.42 -17.58 -40.41
C ASP A 368 0.15 -18.95 -40.84
N GLY A 369 0.21 -19.22 -42.14
CA GLY A 369 0.68 -20.51 -42.67
C GLY A 369 -0.06 -21.75 -42.13
N GLY A 370 -1.30 -21.58 -41.64
CA GLY A 370 -2.09 -22.63 -40.99
C GLY A 370 -1.86 -22.78 -39.48
N GLN A 371 -0.84 -22.15 -38.91
CA GLN A 371 -0.55 -22.12 -37.46
C GLN A 371 -1.10 -20.84 -36.80
N MET A 372 -1.46 -20.92 -35.53
CA MET A 372 -1.82 -19.73 -34.75
C MET A 372 -0.56 -19.11 -34.15
N LYS A 373 -0.28 -17.84 -34.44
CA LYS A 373 0.87 -17.10 -33.92
C LYS A 373 0.44 -15.75 -33.37
N PHE A 374 1.15 -15.26 -32.36
CA PHE A 374 0.98 -13.90 -31.86
C PHE A 374 1.75 -12.93 -32.74
N VAL A 375 1.07 -11.92 -33.29
CA VAL A 375 1.65 -10.92 -34.18
C VAL A 375 1.19 -9.53 -33.75
N GLN A 376 2.12 -8.59 -33.64
CA GLN A 376 1.80 -7.19 -33.40
C GLN A 376 1.05 -6.62 -34.61
N ASN A 377 -0.13 -6.06 -34.37
CA ASN A 377 -0.95 -5.44 -35.39
C ASN A 377 -1.69 -4.23 -34.84
N THR A 378 -2.29 -3.50 -35.77
CA THR A 378 -2.97 -2.23 -35.54
C THR A 378 -4.34 -2.28 -36.21
N ARG A 379 -5.37 -1.79 -35.52
CA ARG A 379 -6.75 -1.73 -36.01
C ARG A 379 -7.33 -0.34 -35.79
N THR A 380 -8.25 0.07 -36.65
CA THR A 380 -9.04 1.29 -36.39
C THR A 380 -9.97 1.05 -35.20
N ALA A 381 -10.07 2.01 -34.30
CA ALA A 381 -11.01 1.99 -33.20
C ALA A 381 -11.76 3.33 -33.09
N LYS A 382 -12.94 3.33 -32.47
CA LYS A 382 -13.74 4.55 -32.25
C LYS A 382 -14.48 4.47 -30.93
N ILE A 383 -14.26 5.45 -30.06
CA ILE A 383 -15.09 5.66 -28.88
C ILE A 383 -16.25 6.57 -29.27
N ARG A 384 -17.48 6.12 -29.05
CA ARG A 384 -18.70 6.85 -29.42
C ARG A 384 -19.81 6.63 -28.39
N TYR A 385 -20.85 7.46 -28.46
CA TYR A 385 -22.11 7.21 -27.76
C TYR A 385 -23.30 7.26 -28.71
N VAL A 386 -24.44 6.76 -28.24
CA VAL A 386 -25.76 6.96 -28.85
C VAL A 386 -26.75 7.40 -27.77
N GLY A 387 -27.83 8.08 -28.16
CA GLY A 387 -28.81 8.63 -27.23
C GLY A 387 -28.33 9.88 -26.48
N SER A 388 -29.19 10.42 -25.62
CA SER A 388 -29.00 11.68 -24.90
C SER A 388 -29.38 11.54 -23.42
N GLY A 389 -28.86 12.45 -22.59
CA GLY A 389 -29.10 12.47 -21.14
C GLY A 389 -28.87 11.10 -20.47
N ASN A 390 -29.81 10.71 -19.61
CA ASN A 390 -29.76 9.43 -18.88
C ASN A 390 -29.87 8.18 -19.78
N ASN A 391 -30.24 8.34 -21.05
CA ASN A 391 -30.32 7.24 -22.03
C ASN A 391 -29.04 7.08 -22.86
N ARG A 392 -27.99 7.86 -22.58
CA ARG A 392 -26.72 7.82 -23.31
C ARG A 392 -25.99 6.48 -23.07
N LYS A 393 -25.68 5.75 -24.13
CA LYS A 393 -24.92 4.48 -24.11
C LYS A 393 -23.61 4.64 -24.84
N TYR A 394 -22.49 4.24 -24.22
CA TYR A 394 -21.15 4.37 -24.77
C TYR A 394 -20.65 3.06 -25.36
N PHE A 395 -19.80 3.15 -26.38
CA PHE A 395 -19.25 2.01 -27.08
C PHE A 395 -17.80 2.26 -27.50
N LEU A 396 -17.00 1.20 -27.44
CA LEU A 396 -15.76 1.06 -28.20
C LEU A 396 -16.05 0.17 -29.41
N ASP A 397 -15.92 0.77 -30.58
CA ASP A 397 -16.11 0.15 -31.89
C ASP A 397 -14.71 -0.18 -32.44
N VAL A 398 -14.39 -1.45 -32.69
CA VAL A 398 -13.06 -1.88 -33.17
C VAL A 398 -13.19 -2.62 -34.49
N GLU A 399 -12.48 -2.15 -35.49
CA GLU A 399 -12.38 -2.80 -36.80
C GLU A 399 -11.90 -4.26 -36.67
N SER A 400 -12.50 -5.15 -37.45
CA SER A 400 -12.21 -6.58 -37.43
C SER A 400 -11.79 -7.06 -38.82
N PRO A 401 -10.82 -7.98 -38.93
CA PRO A 401 -10.50 -8.62 -40.21
C PRO A 401 -11.63 -9.56 -40.72
N TYR A 402 -12.74 -9.71 -39.97
CA TYR A 402 -13.84 -10.63 -40.26
C TYR A 402 -15.15 -9.95 -40.70
N GLY A 403 -15.07 -8.71 -41.18
CA GLY A 403 -16.15 -8.02 -41.93
C GLY A 403 -17.15 -7.20 -41.11
N ALA A 404 -17.48 -7.63 -39.88
CA ALA A 404 -18.23 -6.81 -38.91
C ALA A 404 -17.29 -6.30 -37.81
N ASN A 405 -17.52 -5.11 -37.26
CA ASN A 405 -16.70 -4.59 -36.15
C ASN A 405 -17.04 -5.27 -34.81
N TYR A 406 -16.07 -5.31 -33.90
CA TYR A 406 -16.31 -5.65 -32.49
C TYR A 406 -16.90 -4.43 -31.78
N LEU A 407 -18.08 -4.60 -31.17
CA LEU A 407 -18.77 -3.55 -30.45
C LEU A 407 -18.80 -3.84 -28.94
N PHE A 408 -17.85 -3.28 -28.20
CA PHE A 408 -17.81 -3.38 -26.74
C PHE A 408 -18.67 -2.27 -26.15
N GLN A 409 -19.53 -2.61 -25.17
CA GLN A 409 -20.32 -1.61 -24.45
C GLN A 409 -19.47 -1.06 -23.29
N LEU A 410 -19.46 0.27 -23.17
CA LEU A 410 -18.74 0.96 -22.09
C LEU A 410 -19.71 1.67 -21.15
N THR A 411 -19.30 1.81 -19.89
CA THR A 411 -19.93 2.72 -18.91
C THR A 411 -18.95 3.85 -18.65
N TYR A 412 -19.34 5.11 -18.93
CA TYR A 412 -18.52 6.26 -18.57
C TYR A 412 -18.62 6.54 -17.08
N VAL A 413 -17.49 6.87 -16.46
CA VAL A 413 -17.34 7.06 -15.02
C VAL A 413 -16.83 8.49 -14.79
N ALA A 414 -17.78 9.43 -14.62
CA ALA A 414 -17.50 10.86 -14.68
C ALA A 414 -16.44 11.32 -13.67
N SER A 415 -16.56 10.93 -12.40
CA SER A 415 -15.61 11.29 -11.34
C SER A 415 -14.20 10.70 -11.53
N ALA A 416 -14.05 9.61 -12.27
CA ALA A 416 -12.74 9.06 -12.67
C ALA A 416 -12.21 9.63 -13.99
N HIS A 417 -13.06 10.33 -14.75
CA HIS A 417 -12.83 10.63 -16.16
C HIS A 417 -12.44 9.38 -17.01
N ALA A 418 -13.02 8.21 -16.67
CA ALA A 418 -12.62 6.89 -17.20
C ALA A 418 -13.80 6.10 -17.78
N PHE A 419 -13.54 4.93 -18.39
CA PHE A 419 -14.59 3.97 -18.79
C PHE A 419 -14.43 2.61 -18.09
N LEU A 420 -15.54 1.96 -17.75
CA LEU A 420 -15.58 0.52 -17.48
C LEU A 420 -15.99 -0.26 -18.73
N MET A 421 -15.34 -1.40 -18.96
CA MET A 421 -15.79 -2.46 -19.85
C MET A 421 -16.15 -3.70 -19.00
N GLN A 422 -17.32 -4.29 -19.20
CA GLN A 422 -17.74 -5.52 -18.51
C GLN A 422 -17.21 -6.77 -19.24
N SER A 423 -17.02 -7.88 -18.54
CA SER A 423 -16.78 -9.20 -19.14
C SER A 423 -18.10 -9.86 -19.59
N GLY A 424 -18.02 -10.90 -20.43
CA GLY A 424 -19.19 -11.64 -20.89
C GLY A 424 -20.14 -10.85 -21.81
N GLN A 425 -19.73 -9.69 -22.33
CA GLN A 425 -20.50 -8.90 -23.29
C GLN A 425 -20.45 -9.58 -24.66
N LYS A 426 -21.60 -9.67 -25.34
CA LYS A 426 -21.64 -10.00 -26.76
C LYS A 426 -21.13 -8.82 -27.58
N VAL A 427 -19.99 -8.99 -28.24
CA VAL A 427 -19.32 -7.95 -29.05
C VAL A 427 -19.55 -8.11 -30.55
N MET A 428 -19.97 -9.28 -31.02
CA MET A 428 -20.22 -9.56 -32.44
C MET A 428 -21.16 -10.77 -32.61
N THR A 429 -21.82 -10.86 -33.75
CA THR A 429 -22.52 -12.06 -34.20
C THR A 429 -22.09 -12.40 -35.61
N LEU A 430 -21.63 -13.64 -35.81
CA LEU A 430 -21.20 -14.19 -37.09
C LEU A 430 -22.28 -15.14 -37.60
N ARG A 431 -22.60 -15.07 -38.88
CA ARG A 431 -23.58 -15.95 -39.53
C ARG A 431 -22.95 -16.57 -40.76
N SER A 432 -22.90 -17.89 -40.81
CA SER A 432 -22.64 -18.65 -42.03
C SER A 432 -23.95 -19.25 -42.56
N SER A 433 -23.88 -19.94 -43.70
CA SER A 433 -25.00 -20.72 -44.23
C SER A 433 -25.38 -21.94 -43.37
N SER A 434 -24.55 -22.34 -42.41
CA SER A 434 -24.71 -23.57 -41.61
C SER A 434 -24.71 -23.36 -40.10
N ALA A 435 -24.26 -22.21 -39.60
CA ALA A 435 -24.14 -21.93 -38.17
C ALA A 435 -24.22 -20.42 -37.86
N THR A 436 -24.64 -20.09 -36.65
CA THR A 436 -24.49 -18.75 -36.05
C THR A 436 -23.58 -18.87 -34.85
N TYR A 437 -22.59 -17.97 -34.74
CA TYR A 437 -21.71 -17.85 -33.59
C TYR A 437 -21.83 -16.47 -32.97
N TYR A 438 -21.87 -16.43 -31.64
CA TYR A 438 -21.88 -15.21 -30.86
C TYR A 438 -20.49 -15.02 -30.25
N ILE A 439 -19.89 -13.84 -30.42
CA ILE A 439 -18.56 -13.57 -29.87
C ILE A 439 -18.72 -12.81 -28.55
N GLY A 440 -18.22 -13.38 -27.46
CA GLY A 440 -18.21 -12.79 -26.13
C GLY A 440 -16.80 -12.36 -25.70
N ASN A 441 -16.68 -11.24 -24.98
CA ASN A 441 -15.40 -10.81 -24.39
C ASN A 441 -15.15 -11.45 -23.01
N ALA A 442 -13.87 -11.58 -22.64
CA ALA A 442 -13.41 -12.02 -21.34
C ALA A 442 -12.11 -11.31 -20.97
N PHE A 443 -11.85 -11.17 -19.66
CA PHE A 443 -10.61 -10.62 -19.14
C PHE A 443 -9.76 -11.74 -18.56
N ASN A 444 -8.50 -11.81 -18.97
CA ASN A 444 -7.51 -12.74 -18.44
C ASN A 444 -6.51 -11.97 -17.59
N ILE A 445 -6.39 -12.38 -16.32
CA ILE A 445 -5.41 -11.86 -15.37
C ILE A 445 -4.01 -12.39 -15.74
N ASP A 446 -3.95 -13.63 -16.21
CA ASP A 446 -2.73 -14.25 -16.76
C ASP A 446 -3.08 -15.31 -17.82
N ALA A 447 -2.16 -16.26 -18.09
CA ALA A 447 -2.34 -17.29 -19.10
C ALA A 447 -3.31 -18.41 -18.69
N SER A 448 -3.55 -18.63 -17.39
CA SER A 448 -4.38 -19.71 -16.85
C SER A 448 -5.61 -19.21 -16.06
N ARG A 449 -5.64 -17.94 -15.65
CA ARG A 449 -6.75 -17.32 -14.90
C ARG A 449 -7.43 -16.20 -15.71
N GLY A 450 -8.75 -16.29 -15.81
CA GLY A 450 -9.59 -15.28 -16.45
C GLY A 450 -11.08 -15.45 -16.13
N THR A 451 -11.91 -14.53 -16.62
CA THR A 451 -13.35 -14.47 -16.33
C THR A 451 -14.17 -15.55 -17.03
N GLY A 452 -13.65 -16.15 -18.10
CA GLY A 452 -14.40 -17.05 -18.97
C GLY A 452 -15.69 -16.39 -19.47
N ALA A 453 -16.81 -17.14 -19.44
CA ALA A 453 -18.14 -16.65 -19.75
C ALA A 453 -18.77 -15.76 -18.65
N GLY A 454 -18.10 -15.59 -17.50
CA GLY A 454 -18.62 -14.80 -16.38
C GLY A 454 -18.73 -13.30 -16.70
N ASN A 455 -19.81 -12.67 -16.26
CA ASN A 455 -20.14 -11.26 -16.54
C ASN A 455 -20.06 -10.32 -15.32
N GLY A 456 -19.60 -10.82 -14.16
CA GLY A 456 -19.51 -10.05 -12.92
C GLY A 456 -18.30 -9.12 -12.81
N ALA A 457 -17.37 -9.16 -13.78
CA ALA A 457 -16.10 -8.45 -13.72
C ALA A 457 -16.04 -7.26 -14.68
N TYR A 458 -15.33 -6.21 -14.27
CA TYR A 458 -15.26 -4.93 -14.94
C TYR A 458 -13.81 -4.43 -15.00
N ASN A 459 -13.33 -4.13 -16.19
CA ASN A 459 -11.99 -3.62 -16.44
C ASN A 459 -12.04 -2.09 -16.59
N LEU A 460 -11.23 -1.38 -15.81
CA LEU A 460 -11.18 0.08 -15.80
C LEU A 460 -10.14 0.63 -16.79
N ILE A 461 -10.62 1.43 -17.74
CA ILE A 461 -9.88 2.05 -18.83
C ILE A 461 -9.62 3.51 -18.47
N THR A 462 -8.38 3.81 -18.10
CA THR A 462 -7.91 5.14 -17.74
C THR A 462 -7.16 5.78 -18.92
N PHE A 463 -7.20 7.10 -19.00
CA PHE A 463 -6.54 7.86 -20.07
C PHE A 463 -5.30 8.56 -19.54
N ASN A 464 -4.25 8.52 -20.35
CA ASN A 464 -3.06 9.35 -20.21
C ASN A 464 -3.08 10.41 -21.31
N ILE A 465 -2.70 11.64 -20.97
CA ILE A 465 -2.55 12.73 -21.93
C ILE A 465 -1.07 13.14 -21.94
N ALA A 466 -0.44 13.07 -23.09
CA ALA A 466 0.94 13.53 -23.27
C ALA A 466 1.00 15.06 -23.35
N ASP A 467 2.22 15.61 -23.18
CA ASP A 467 2.48 17.05 -23.17
C ASP A 467 2.10 17.75 -24.50
N ASN A 468 2.00 16.98 -25.60
CA ASN A 468 1.53 17.43 -26.91
C ASN A 468 0.00 17.27 -27.14
N GLY A 469 -0.76 16.83 -26.13
CA GLY A 469 -2.19 16.54 -26.22
C GLY A 469 -2.56 15.17 -26.80
N ASP A 470 -1.59 14.31 -27.14
CA ASP A 470 -1.88 12.94 -27.57
C ASP A 470 -2.51 12.13 -26.42
N ILE A 471 -3.61 11.45 -26.71
CA ILE A 471 -4.36 10.64 -25.75
C ILE A 471 -3.98 9.17 -25.94
N SER A 472 -3.67 8.46 -24.85
CA SER A 472 -3.55 7.00 -24.85
C SER A 472 -4.30 6.33 -23.71
N ALA A 473 -4.72 5.08 -23.91
CA ALA A 473 -5.39 4.28 -22.88
C ALA A 473 -5.12 2.78 -23.10
N SER A 474 -4.74 2.07 -22.04
CA SER A 474 -4.71 0.61 -22.06
C SER A 474 -6.13 0.07 -21.92
N LEU A 475 -6.52 -0.89 -22.78
CA LEU A 475 -7.74 -1.67 -22.57
C LEU A 475 -7.54 -2.79 -21.52
N CYS A 476 -6.29 -3.05 -21.12
CA CYS A 476 -5.91 -3.95 -20.03
C CYS A 476 -5.58 -3.11 -18.77
N GLY A 477 -6.52 -3.03 -17.83
CA GLY A 477 -6.45 -2.17 -16.66
C GLY A 477 -6.91 -2.85 -15.36
N PRO A 478 -7.04 -2.09 -14.26
CA PRO A 478 -7.45 -2.63 -12.96
C PRO A 478 -8.82 -3.31 -13.02
N LEU A 479 -8.93 -4.50 -12.42
CA LEU A 479 -10.13 -5.35 -12.47
C LEU A 479 -10.98 -5.20 -11.20
N PHE A 480 -12.28 -5.00 -11.38
CA PHE A 480 -13.27 -4.84 -10.33
C PHE A 480 -14.37 -5.91 -10.43
N LEU A 481 -15.01 -6.23 -9.30
CA LEU A 481 -16.26 -6.99 -9.23
C LEU A 481 -17.36 -6.09 -8.66
N ILE A 482 -18.56 -6.07 -9.23
CA ILE A 482 -19.67 -5.32 -8.62
C ILE A 482 -20.36 -6.19 -7.56
N SER A 483 -20.32 -5.72 -6.31
CA SER A 483 -20.97 -6.31 -5.15
C SER A 483 -21.87 -5.25 -4.49
N ASN A 484 -23.15 -5.58 -4.25
CA ASN A 484 -24.14 -4.64 -3.71
C ASN A 484 -24.25 -3.30 -4.46
N GLY A 485 -24.03 -3.31 -5.78
CA GLY A 485 -24.02 -2.11 -6.64
C GLY A 485 -22.71 -1.31 -6.62
N GLN A 486 -21.74 -1.68 -5.79
CA GLN A 486 -20.43 -1.02 -5.67
C GLN A 486 -19.33 -1.88 -6.33
N PRO A 487 -18.47 -1.32 -7.20
CA PRO A 487 -17.32 -2.05 -7.72
C PRO A 487 -16.20 -2.12 -6.67
N GLN A 488 -15.80 -3.34 -6.36
CA GLN A 488 -14.71 -3.66 -5.44
C GLN A 488 -13.46 -4.01 -6.25
N TYR A 489 -12.37 -3.26 -6.03
CA TYR A 489 -11.10 -3.55 -6.69
C TYR A 489 -10.55 -4.90 -6.22
N THR A 490 -10.26 -5.80 -7.17
CA THR A 490 -9.82 -7.16 -6.88
C THR A 490 -8.36 -7.26 -6.42
N GLY A 491 -7.59 -6.17 -6.52
CA GLY A 491 -6.13 -6.20 -6.36
C GLY A 491 -5.38 -6.68 -7.61
N LEU A 492 -6.09 -6.97 -8.70
CA LEU A 492 -5.55 -7.56 -9.93
C LEU A 492 -5.75 -6.63 -11.14
N THR A 493 -4.85 -6.73 -12.10
CA THR A 493 -4.91 -6.03 -13.39
C THR A 493 -5.11 -7.06 -14.50
N THR A 494 -5.92 -6.73 -15.51
CA THR A 494 -6.07 -7.57 -16.72
C THR A 494 -4.76 -7.55 -17.51
N GLU A 495 -4.28 -8.70 -17.99
CA GLU A 495 -3.15 -8.80 -18.91
C GLU A 495 -3.63 -8.97 -20.37
N ARG A 496 -4.76 -9.66 -20.58
CA ARG A 496 -5.28 -9.99 -21.93
C ARG A 496 -6.79 -9.77 -22.03
N ILE A 497 -7.23 -9.30 -23.20
CA ILE A 497 -8.62 -9.42 -23.63
C ILE A 497 -8.74 -10.67 -24.49
N VAL A 498 -9.68 -11.55 -24.17
CA VAL A 498 -9.97 -12.77 -24.94
C VAL A 498 -11.36 -12.63 -25.55
N LEU A 499 -11.49 -12.97 -26.82
CA LEU A 499 -12.77 -13.10 -27.50
C LEU A 499 -13.06 -14.58 -27.74
N TRP A 500 -14.17 -15.06 -27.20
CA TRP A 500 -14.63 -16.44 -27.27
C TRP A 500 -15.81 -16.56 -28.23
N ALA A 501 -15.83 -17.62 -29.05
CA ALA A 501 -16.99 -17.97 -29.85
C ALA A 501 -17.93 -18.90 -29.06
N TYR A 502 -19.23 -18.61 -29.10
CA TYR A 502 -20.29 -19.39 -28.49
C TYR A 502 -21.33 -19.80 -29.53
N THR A 503 -21.89 -21.01 -29.43
CA THR A 503 -22.97 -21.51 -30.31
C THR A 503 -24.36 -21.02 -29.91
N GLY A 504 -24.51 -20.41 -28.73
CA GLY A 504 -25.78 -19.94 -28.18
C GLY A 504 -25.62 -18.82 -27.16
N GLU A 505 -26.75 -18.29 -26.71
CA GLU A 505 -26.87 -17.36 -25.58
C GLU A 505 -27.85 -17.95 -24.55
N PRO A 506 -27.67 -17.72 -23.23
CA PRO A 506 -26.56 -16.99 -22.60
C PRO A 506 -25.23 -17.74 -22.74
N PHE A 507 -24.10 -17.03 -22.60
CA PHE A 507 -22.78 -17.65 -22.68
C PHE A 507 -22.53 -18.56 -21.47
N SER A 508 -22.13 -19.80 -21.74
CA SER A 508 -21.71 -20.78 -20.72
C SER A 508 -20.48 -21.54 -21.19
N GLN A 509 -19.95 -22.43 -20.34
CA GLN A 509 -18.89 -23.33 -20.76
C GLN A 509 -19.38 -24.38 -21.77
N ASP A 510 -20.65 -24.79 -21.68
CA ASP A 510 -21.25 -25.86 -22.49
C ASP A 510 -21.45 -25.46 -23.96
N ASN A 511 -21.66 -24.17 -24.22
CA ASN A 511 -21.84 -23.63 -25.58
C ASN A 511 -20.59 -22.90 -26.12
N MET A 512 -19.46 -22.99 -25.42
CA MET A 512 -18.20 -22.37 -25.84
C MET A 512 -17.53 -23.18 -26.96
N ALA A 513 -17.53 -22.64 -28.18
CA ALA A 513 -16.97 -23.27 -29.37
C ALA A 513 -15.43 -23.13 -29.48
N GLY A 514 -14.83 -22.21 -28.73
CA GLY A 514 -13.38 -22.00 -28.67
C GLY A 514 -12.97 -20.54 -28.82
N TYR A 515 -11.66 -20.30 -28.92
CA TYR A 515 -11.09 -18.96 -29.08
C TYR A 515 -11.42 -18.38 -30.46
N TRP A 516 -11.84 -17.11 -30.48
CA TRP A 516 -12.04 -16.34 -31.70
C TRP A 516 -10.86 -15.38 -31.97
N ASP A 517 -10.49 -14.58 -30.97
CA ASP A 517 -9.34 -13.66 -31.02
C ASP A 517 -8.78 -13.48 -29.59
N ARG A 518 -7.57 -12.97 -29.45
CA ARG A 518 -6.92 -12.73 -28.14
C ARG A 518 -5.89 -11.62 -28.27
N TRP A 519 -6.03 -10.58 -27.47
CA TRP A 519 -5.24 -9.35 -27.53
C TRP A 519 -4.35 -9.23 -26.29
N LEU A 520 -3.03 -9.13 -26.51
CA LEU A 520 -2.04 -8.79 -25.47
C LEU A 520 -1.68 -7.31 -25.59
N ASN A 521 -1.58 -6.64 -24.45
CA ASN A 521 -1.26 -5.21 -24.35
C ASN A 521 -2.03 -4.30 -25.35
N PRO A 522 -3.36 -4.42 -25.48
CA PRO A 522 -4.16 -3.54 -26.33
C PRO A 522 -4.14 -2.09 -25.83
N VAL A 523 -3.55 -1.18 -26.61
CA VAL A 523 -3.44 0.25 -26.29
C VAL A 523 -4.09 1.09 -27.39
N LEU A 524 -5.09 1.88 -27.00
CA LEU A 524 -5.67 2.94 -27.81
C LEU A 524 -4.73 4.16 -27.82
N THR A 525 -4.60 4.79 -28.98
CA THR A 525 -3.90 6.07 -29.17
C THR A 525 -4.71 7.00 -30.08
N LYS A 526 -4.80 8.28 -29.74
CA LYS A 526 -5.44 9.32 -30.56
C LYS A 526 -4.53 10.54 -30.56
N LYS A 527 -4.20 11.03 -31.75
CA LYS A 527 -3.36 12.21 -31.92
C LYS A 527 -4.12 13.49 -31.58
N ALA A 528 -3.41 14.47 -31.01
CA ALA A 528 -3.93 15.82 -30.85
C ALA A 528 -4.36 16.40 -32.20
N SER A 529 -5.48 17.14 -32.22
CA SER A 529 -6.03 17.73 -33.43
C SER A 529 -5.25 18.98 -33.86
N GLY A 530 -4.07 18.77 -34.47
CA GLY A 530 -3.12 19.82 -34.85
C GLY A 530 -2.51 19.71 -36.26
N SER A 531 -2.97 18.81 -37.13
CA SER A 531 -2.40 18.59 -38.47
C SER A 531 -3.43 18.64 -39.62
N SER A 532 -3.87 19.86 -39.95
CA SER A 532 -4.58 20.26 -41.18
C SER A 532 -6.02 19.75 -41.45
N PRO A 533 -6.81 20.45 -42.30
CA PRO A 533 -8.26 20.54 -42.13
C PRO A 533 -9.12 19.73 -43.12
N ALA A 534 -10.28 19.25 -42.65
CA ALA A 534 -11.47 19.07 -43.50
C ALA A 534 -12.78 18.97 -42.68
N LYS A 535 -13.69 19.92 -42.95
CA LYS A 535 -15.12 20.02 -42.56
C LYS A 535 -15.48 20.18 -41.05
N PRO A 536 -16.56 20.94 -40.74
CA PRO A 536 -17.01 21.15 -39.36
C PRO A 536 -17.65 19.90 -38.77
N ALA A 537 -17.54 19.74 -37.45
CA ALA A 537 -18.54 19.00 -36.70
C ALA A 537 -19.86 19.78 -36.73
N GLU A 538 -20.99 19.08 -36.85
CA GLU A 538 -22.33 19.68 -36.80
C GLU A 538 -22.58 20.37 -35.45
N SER A 539 -23.38 21.44 -35.45
CA SER A 539 -23.55 22.33 -34.30
C SER A 539 -24.17 21.63 -33.10
N LEU A 540 -23.65 21.93 -31.91
CA LEU A 540 -24.45 21.87 -30.68
C LEU A 540 -25.17 23.21 -30.55
N ASP A 541 -26.44 23.24 -30.94
CA ASP A 541 -27.31 24.37 -30.61
C ASP A 541 -28.07 24.15 -29.30
N GLU A 542 -28.26 25.28 -28.62
CA GLU A 542 -28.56 25.49 -27.23
C GLU A 542 -29.93 24.97 -26.76
N HIS A 543 -29.99 24.58 -25.48
CA HIS A 543 -30.94 25.22 -24.56
C HIS A 543 -30.42 25.19 -23.12
N LEU A 544 -30.18 26.38 -22.58
CA LEU A 544 -30.09 26.63 -21.14
C LEU A 544 -31.51 26.82 -20.61
N ASP A 545 -31.80 26.28 -19.42
CA ASP A 545 -32.56 27.06 -18.43
C ASP A 545 -32.33 26.56 -16.99
N GLY A 546 -32.55 27.43 -16.02
CA GLY A 546 -31.95 27.33 -14.68
C GLY A 546 -32.65 26.41 -13.66
N GLY A 547 -31.92 26.05 -12.60
CA GLY A 547 -32.43 25.27 -11.47
C GLY A 547 -31.49 25.32 -10.26
N ASN A 548 -31.86 26.10 -9.25
CA ASN A 548 -31.07 26.37 -8.04
C ASN A 548 -31.03 25.15 -7.10
N GLY A 549 -29.92 24.91 -6.37
CA GLY A 549 -29.84 23.75 -5.48
C GLY A 549 -28.48 23.53 -4.79
N GLY A 550 -28.10 24.42 -3.88
CA GLY A 550 -26.93 24.21 -3.04
C GLY A 550 -27.19 23.18 -1.93
N ALA A 551 -26.30 22.19 -1.80
CA ALA A 551 -26.20 21.32 -0.63
C ALA A 551 -24.73 21.00 -0.34
N ALA A 552 -24.21 21.51 0.77
CA ALA A 552 -22.89 21.14 1.26
C ALA A 552 -22.97 19.74 1.90
N LEU A 553 -22.06 18.84 1.52
CA LEU A 553 -21.86 17.56 2.17
C LEU A 553 -20.39 17.46 2.63
N VAL A 554 -20.21 17.40 3.95
CA VAL A 554 -18.91 17.30 4.61
C VAL A 554 -18.42 15.84 4.56
N MET A 555 -17.16 15.64 4.18
CA MET A 555 -16.53 14.32 4.07
C MET A 555 -15.96 13.82 5.41
N PRO A 556 -16.02 12.51 5.73
CA PRO A 556 -15.18 11.87 6.77
C PRO A 556 -13.80 11.43 6.25
N GLN A 557 -12.83 11.24 7.16
CA GLN A 557 -11.47 10.69 6.93
C GLN A 557 -11.44 9.15 7.17
N TYR A 558 -10.37 8.35 6.91
CA TYR A 558 -8.97 8.59 6.53
C TYR A 558 -8.45 7.48 5.54
N MET A 559 -7.13 7.42 5.28
CA MET A 559 -6.42 6.50 4.37
C MET A 559 -6.07 5.12 5.00
N PRO A 560 -5.53 4.10 4.25
CA PRO A 560 -4.12 4.10 3.79
C PRO A 560 -3.86 3.55 2.36
N ASN A 561 -2.65 3.85 1.84
CA ASN A 561 -2.15 3.56 0.49
C ASN A 561 -2.16 2.09 0.01
N ARG A 562 -2.62 1.82 -1.23
CA ARG A 562 -2.07 0.77 -2.13
C ARG A 562 -2.64 0.83 -3.57
N VAL A 563 -1.75 1.10 -4.54
CA VAL A 563 -2.00 1.23 -5.99
C VAL A 563 -2.94 2.41 -6.32
N ALA A 564 -2.72 3.07 -7.46
CA ALA A 564 -3.58 4.17 -7.92
C ALA A 564 -5.04 3.68 -8.08
N ARG A 565 -5.87 3.99 -7.09
CA ARG A 565 -7.32 3.77 -7.12
C ARG A 565 -7.98 5.06 -7.56
N LEU A 566 -8.89 4.96 -8.51
CA LEU A 566 -9.60 6.10 -9.03
C LEU A 566 -10.73 6.48 -8.06
N ASP A 567 -10.70 7.72 -7.58
CA ASP A 567 -11.75 8.31 -6.76
C ASP A 567 -13.03 8.43 -7.59
N VAL A 568 -14.01 7.59 -7.25
CA VAL A 568 -15.28 7.54 -7.96
C VAL A 568 -16.43 7.41 -6.98
N ASP A 569 -17.40 8.30 -7.11
CA ASP A 569 -18.70 8.14 -6.46
C ASP A 569 -19.54 7.11 -7.21
N TRP A 570 -19.35 5.84 -6.85
CA TRP A 570 -19.99 4.73 -7.54
C TRP A 570 -21.51 4.61 -7.31
N ASN A 571 -22.10 5.42 -6.41
CA ASN A 571 -23.52 5.33 -6.02
C ASN A 571 -24.50 5.73 -7.14
N THR A 572 -24.03 6.36 -8.21
CA THR A 572 -24.87 6.89 -9.30
C THR A 572 -25.01 5.96 -10.52
N PHE A 573 -24.27 4.84 -10.58
CA PHE A 573 -24.09 4.05 -11.82
C PHE A 573 -25.03 2.86 -12.04
N LEU A 574 -26.19 2.80 -11.38
CA LEU A 574 -27.24 1.84 -11.75
C LEU A 574 -28.31 2.51 -12.63
N PRO A 575 -28.15 2.55 -13.98
CA PRO A 575 -29.28 2.82 -14.84
C PRO A 575 -30.35 1.75 -14.57
N ALA A 576 -31.62 2.17 -14.49
CA ALA A 576 -32.75 1.34 -14.06
C ALA A 576 -33.08 0.13 -14.96
N TRP A 577 -32.22 -0.19 -15.93
CA TRP A 577 -32.39 -1.27 -16.89
C TRP A 577 -32.16 -2.67 -16.30
N ASN A 578 -31.31 -2.80 -15.27
CA ASN A 578 -31.08 -4.10 -14.61
C ASN A 578 -32.30 -4.61 -13.80
N LYS A 579 -33.31 -3.77 -13.52
CA LYS A 579 -34.55 -4.25 -12.86
C LYS A 579 -35.42 -5.13 -13.76
N LYS A 580 -35.36 -4.99 -15.09
CA LYS A 580 -36.23 -5.75 -16.02
C LYS A 580 -35.64 -7.06 -16.55
N GLN A 581 -34.39 -7.40 -16.22
CA GLN A 581 -33.82 -8.71 -16.53
C GLN A 581 -33.76 -9.66 -15.31
N VAL A 582 -34.10 -9.16 -14.12
CA VAL A 582 -34.24 -9.96 -12.88
C VAL A 582 -35.69 -10.45 -12.67
N GLU A 583 -36.68 -9.82 -13.30
CA GLU A 583 -38.09 -10.24 -13.23
C GLU A 583 -38.52 -11.28 -14.28
N LEU A 584 -37.57 -11.84 -15.06
CA LEU A 584 -37.81 -12.93 -16.01
C LEU A 584 -37.19 -14.27 -15.59
N ASN A 585 -36.72 -14.38 -14.34
CA ASN A 585 -36.32 -15.63 -13.69
C ASN A 585 -36.86 -15.68 -12.26
N LYS A 586 -38.19 -15.71 -12.13
CA LYS A 586 -38.91 -16.31 -11.01
C LYS A 586 -39.72 -17.48 -11.52
#